data_AF-A0A7J4T604-F1
#
_entry.id   AF-A0A7J4T604-F1
#
_cell.length_a   1.000
_cell.length_b   1.000
_cell.length_c   1.000
_cell.angle_alpha   90.00
_cell.angle_beta   90.00
_cell.angle_gamma   90.00
#
_symmetry.space_group_name_H-M   'P 1'
#
loop_
_entity.id
_entity.type
_entity.pdbx_description
1 polymer ?
#
loop_
_entity_poly.entity_id
_entity_poly.type
_entity_poly.pdbx_seq_one_letter_code
_entity_poly.pdbx_strand_id
1 'polypeptide(L)'
;MQTRVLLMVVVIFVAPFQLMLETVSANDVFNVTTFSDGSSSQSVSLQGNTTNQQSSLNLSKNITLNNAQFELSYSRINPSPGEIWLDINNDGIREWSFGGGSQGELGRQTAFTNGLNYGQSIYNATNNQSSSFMLPTASEVTDIEFNIQFTSELFTGFLPLGNVIDFDGKDVDADGHDELVLLTDDSNISGYNKSINIVEWNASTGFQIGNYFETCENGTSIHTEDFNGDGKKDIAVVSLLDAKVCLHIFNKITGGLLPMQNLSLESSVTHVDFGDLNHDGYYDIISIRPNDGIDFKLSTGNSFASTVTIPVMENNSGGSIQATVNDLLVGPLNGISGPDLVLVKDTSDHWTIHEYNLNSNSLIETTLEFDYIQSNAMMADVDLDGDYDIIGNRGKSMVYIENTPSGLETEMSPTFIDLDRASIFDYDNNGIIDLLSHNTIPIDNNDTTIEGNFSVRHFYNASNTSSPSQHVVIPGSDARKIAGLDFNNDSLLEHVSIVGETQKGIFIGGWQEIGIDFDGDLINDLSASGYASNGSHGVDKLVIEDPMMTALFPVRDKIAVATPQLDGYGLEWGEASFHLNSTVPGEFNFSYLNIGYSLDVLVRDNPSISGNLSNVINQHTKPEAGYFELPL
;
A
#
# COMPACT_ATOMS: atom_id res chain seq x y z
N MET A 1 -34.50 15.63 -28.53
CA MET A 1 -34.72 14.40 -29.32
C MET A 1 -33.62 14.30 -30.35
N GLN A 2 -32.46 13.77 -29.95
CA GLN A 2 -31.42 13.43 -30.92
C GLN A 2 -31.62 11.96 -31.26
N THR A 3 -32.07 11.72 -32.49
CA THR A 3 -32.05 10.43 -33.15
C THR A 3 -30.59 9.93 -33.17
N ARG A 4 -30.35 8.73 -32.62
CA ARG A 4 -29.00 8.19 -32.47
C ARG A 4 -28.96 6.70 -32.82
N VAL A 5 -28.40 6.45 -34.01
CA VAL A 5 -27.31 5.49 -34.32
C VAL A 5 -27.60 4.22 -35.10
N LEU A 6 -26.71 4.08 -36.10
CA LEU A 6 -26.54 3.14 -37.19
C LEU A 6 -25.94 1.80 -36.73
N LEU A 7 -26.74 0.73 -36.76
CA LEU A 7 -26.27 -0.64 -36.96
C LEU A 7 -26.26 -0.88 -38.48
N MET A 8 -25.12 -1.19 -39.08
CA MET A 8 -25.03 -1.52 -40.50
C MET A 8 -25.13 -3.02 -40.69
N VAL A 9 -26.17 -3.48 -41.38
CA VAL A 9 -26.37 -4.90 -41.69
C VAL A 9 -25.96 -5.14 -43.14
N VAL A 10 -24.99 -6.02 -43.42
CA VAL A 10 -24.63 -6.46 -44.79
C VAL A 10 -24.99 -7.92 -44.94
N VAL A 11 -25.80 -8.24 -45.95
CA VAL A 11 -26.42 -9.57 -46.10
C VAL A 11 -25.80 -10.34 -47.26
N ILE A 12 -25.48 -11.63 -47.05
CA ILE A 12 -25.08 -12.54 -48.12
C ILE A 12 -25.78 -13.89 -47.93
N PHE A 13 -26.71 -14.23 -48.83
CA PHE A 13 -27.29 -15.59 -48.92
C PHE A 13 -26.85 -16.27 -50.20
N VAL A 14 -26.67 -17.59 -50.16
CA VAL A 14 -26.31 -18.41 -51.34
C VAL A 14 -27.35 -19.52 -51.52
N ALA A 15 -28.01 -19.57 -52.67
CA ALA A 15 -29.09 -20.51 -52.98
C ALA A 15 -29.00 -21.10 -54.40
N PRO A 16 -29.21 -22.41 -54.59
CA PRO A 16 -29.56 -22.97 -55.90
C PRO A 16 -31.04 -22.77 -56.22
N PHE A 17 -31.33 -22.47 -57.48
CA PHE A 17 -32.68 -22.24 -58.00
C PHE A 17 -33.25 -23.50 -58.70
N GLN A 18 -34.55 -23.77 -58.59
CA GLN A 18 -35.25 -24.79 -59.40
C GLN A 18 -36.43 -24.17 -60.16
N LEU A 19 -36.35 -24.11 -61.50
CA LEU A 19 -37.50 -23.94 -62.40
C LEU A 19 -37.78 -25.28 -63.10
N MET A 20 -39.06 -25.63 -63.22
CA MET A 20 -39.49 -26.79 -63.99
C MET A 20 -39.72 -26.41 -65.47
N LEU A 21 -39.03 -27.15 -66.35
CA LEU A 21 -39.04 -27.21 -67.83
C LEU A 21 -38.49 -25.95 -68.55
N GLU A 22 -37.44 -25.96 -69.39
CA GLU A 22 -36.74 -26.98 -70.16
C GLU A 22 -35.20 -26.87 -70.01
N THR A 23 -34.50 -27.91 -70.47
CA THR A 23 -33.07 -28.25 -70.33
C THR A 23 -32.05 -27.10 -70.25
N VAL A 24 -31.58 -26.74 -69.03
CA VAL A 24 -30.22 -26.18 -68.78
C VAL A 24 -29.73 -26.57 -67.37
N SER A 25 -28.44 -26.93 -67.29
CA SER A 25 -27.52 -27.17 -66.14
C SER A 25 -28.01 -26.92 -64.70
N ALA A 26 -27.81 -27.92 -63.84
CA ALA A 26 -28.09 -27.95 -62.39
C ALA A 26 -27.14 -27.12 -61.50
N ASN A 27 -26.70 -25.93 -61.92
CA ASN A 27 -25.58 -25.25 -61.26
C ASN A 27 -25.65 -23.71 -61.17
N ASP A 28 -26.83 -23.10 -61.33
CA ASP A 28 -26.96 -21.66 -61.09
C ASP A 28 -27.06 -21.39 -59.58
N VAL A 29 -25.92 -20.98 -59.02
CA VAL A 29 -25.79 -20.43 -57.67
C VAL A 29 -26.21 -18.97 -57.74
N PHE A 30 -27.27 -18.60 -57.02
CA PHE A 30 -27.74 -17.23 -56.91
C PHE A 30 -27.41 -16.67 -55.53
N ASN A 31 -26.90 -15.43 -55.50
CA ASN A 31 -26.59 -14.74 -54.25
C ASN A 31 -27.61 -13.62 -54.02
N VAL A 32 -28.25 -13.61 -52.85
CA VAL A 32 -29.02 -12.44 -52.39
C VAL A 32 -28.07 -11.58 -51.57
N THR A 33 -27.74 -10.39 -52.07
CA THR A 33 -26.77 -9.47 -51.43
C THR A 33 -27.34 -8.08 -51.16
N THR A 34 -28.65 -7.90 -51.31
CA THR A 34 -29.33 -6.61 -51.11
C THR A 34 -30.62 -6.79 -50.32
N PHE A 35 -31.01 -5.76 -49.56
CA PHE A 35 -32.31 -5.64 -48.90
C PHE A 35 -33.43 -5.43 -49.91
N SER A 36 -34.69 -5.51 -49.46
CA SER A 36 -35.88 -5.28 -50.29
C SER A 36 -35.91 -3.91 -50.98
N ASP A 37 -35.20 -2.91 -50.42
CA ASP A 37 -35.06 -1.58 -51.00
C ASP A 37 -33.93 -1.46 -52.05
N GLY A 38 -33.20 -2.54 -52.30
CA GLY A 38 -32.08 -2.62 -53.24
C GLY A 38 -30.74 -2.15 -52.67
N SER A 39 -30.67 -1.76 -51.39
CA SER A 39 -29.42 -1.38 -50.74
C SER A 39 -28.57 -2.62 -50.40
N SER A 40 -27.24 -2.48 -50.44
CA SER A 40 -26.31 -3.53 -49.98
C SER A 40 -26.08 -3.49 -48.46
N SER A 41 -26.57 -2.46 -47.80
CA SER A 41 -26.39 -2.24 -46.37
C SER A 41 -27.54 -1.40 -45.82
N GLN A 42 -28.07 -1.78 -44.66
CA GLN A 42 -29.14 -1.02 -44.01
C GLN A 42 -28.71 -0.52 -42.64
N SER A 43 -29.12 0.70 -42.34
CA SER A 43 -28.88 1.39 -41.08
C SER A 43 -30.08 1.29 -40.16
N VAL A 44 -29.95 0.57 -39.06
CA VAL A 44 -31.04 0.43 -38.08
C VAL A 44 -30.82 1.40 -36.93
N SER A 45 -31.82 2.25 -36.66
CA SER A 45 -31.86 3.07 -35.45
C SER A 45 -32.68 2.37 -34.38
N LEU A 46 -32.04 2.10 -33.25
CA LEU A 46 -32.65 1.42 -32.11
C LEU A 46 -32.98 2.44 -31.01
N GLN A 47 -34.16 2.27 -30.40
CA GLN A 47 -34.52 2.97 -29.17
C GLN A 47 -34.88 1.90 -28.15
N GLY A 48 -34.42 2.09 -26.90
CA GLY A 48 -34.68 1.14 -25.82
C GLY A 48 -36.17 0.79 -25.72
N ASN A 49 -36.46 -0.51 -25.53
CA ASN A 49 -37.81 -1.07 -25.45
C ASN A 49 -38.67 -0.95 -26.73
N THR A 50 -38.07 -0.71 -27.90
CA THR A 50 -38.79 -0.70 -29.17
C THR A 50 -38.13 -1.62 -30.20
N THR A 51 -38.94 -2.43 -30.87
CA THR A 51 -38.49 -3.24 -32.01
C THR A 51 -38.52 -2.41 -33.28
N ASN A 52 -37.46 -2.49 -34.09
CA ASN A 52 -37.42 -1.91 -35.43
C ASN A 52 -37.72 -3.00 -36.47
N GLN A 53 -38.62 -2.74 -37.42
CA GLN A 53 -38.98 -3.68 -38.50
C GLN A 53 -38.83 -3.02 -39.88
N GLN A 54 -37.96 -2.03 -40.01
CA GLN A 54 -37.77 -1.29 -41.27
C GLN A 54 -36.91 -2.07 -42.27
N SER A 55 -36.26 -3.14 -41.83
CA SER A 55 -35.43 -4.03 -42.63
C SER A 55 -36.18 -5.26 -43.10
N SER A 56 -36.05 -5.59 -44.38
CA SER A 56 -36.61 -6.81 -44.94
C SER A 56 -35.81 -7.33 -46.13
N LEU A 57 -36.00 -8.61 -46.42
CA LEU A 57 -35.43 -9.30 -47.58
C LEU A 57 -36.53 -9.85 -48.47
N ASN A 58 -36.41 -9.61 -49.77
CA ASN A 58 -37.33 -10.16 -50.74
C ASN A 58 -36.76 -11.46 -51.32
N LEU A 59 -37.28 -12.59 -50.86
CA LEU A 59 -36.78 -13.92 -51.20
C LEU A 59 -37.76 -14.68 -52.09
N SER A 60 -37.25 -15.41 -53.08
CA SER A 60 -38.07 -16.31 -53.90
C SER A 60 -38.65 -17.43 -53.04
N LYS A 61 -39.92 -17.79 -53.24
CA LYS A 61 -40.55 -18.87 -52.46
C LYS A 61 -39.97 -20.25 -52.77
N ASN A 62 -39.59 -20.51 -54.02
CA ASN A 62 -39.11 -21.81 -54.50
C ASN A 62 -37.56 -21.92 -54.52
N ILE A 63 -36.91 -21.70 -53.37
CA ILE A 63 -35.47 -21.85 -53.19
C ILE A 63 -35.14 -22.63 -51.93
N THR A 64 -33.93 -23.19 -51.87
CA THR A 64 -33.32 -23.68 -50.63
C THR A 64 -32.04 -22.89 -50.41
N LEU A 65 -31.90 -22.22 -49.27
CA LEU A 65 -30.67 -21.55 -48.89
C LEU A 65 -29.67 -22.59 -48.37
N ASN A 66 -28.45 -22.58 -48.94
CA ASN A 66 -27.35 -23.41 -48.46
C ASN A 66 -26.57 -22.69 -47.35
N ASN A 67 -26.40 -21.38 -47.50
CA ASN A 67 -25.72 -20.54 -46.52
C ASN A 67 -26.45 -19.20 -46.35
N ALA A 68 -26.43 -18.71 -45.13
CA ALA A 68 -27.09 -17.51 -44.68
C ALA A 68 -26.24 -16.82 -43.63
N GLN A 69 -25.83 -15.59 -43.93
CA GLN A 69 -25.04 -14.79 -43.02
C GLN A 69 -25.34 -13.31 -43.20
N PHE A 70 -25.14 -12.55 -42.13
CA PHE A 70 -25.06 -11.10 -42.22
C PHE A 70 -23.99 -10.56 -41.29
N GLU A 71 -23.37 -9.47 -41.69
CA GLU A 71 -22.42 -8.71 -40.87
C GLU A 71 -23.18 -7.62 -40.14
N LEU A 72 -22.92 -7.49 -38.85
CA LEU A 72 -23.38 -6.39 -38.01
C LEU A 72 -22.18 -5.54 -37.63
N SER A 73 -22.24 -4.26 -38.02
CA SER A 73 -21.23 -3.28 -37.66
C SER A 73 -21.79 -2.24 -36.70
N TYR A 74 -21.07 -2.01 -35.61
CA TYR A 74 -21.31 -0.96 -34.63
C TYR A 74 -20.07 -0.10 -34.44
N SER A 75 -20.25 1.22 -34.44
CA SER A 75 -19.17 2.19 -34.18
C SER A 75 -19.40 2.94 -32.87
N ARG A 76 -18.38 3.01 -32.01
CA ARG A 76 -18.40 3.70 -30.71
C ARG A 76 -18.49 5.23 -30.78
N ILE A 77 -18.41 5.83 -31.97
CA ILE A 77 -18.78 7.26 -32.19
C ILE A 77 -20.21 7.55 -31.71
N ASN A 78 -20.98 6.48 -31.53
CA ASN A 78 -22.37 6.47 -31.18
C ASN A 78 -22.60 5.96 -29.74
N PRO A 79 -23.70 6.38 -29.06
CA PRO A 79 -24.07 5.76 -27.80
C PRO A 79 -24.50 4.31 -27.99
N SER A 80 -24.23 3.50 -26.96
CA SER A 80 -24.70 2.12 -26.93
C SER A 80 -26.23 2.07 -27.01
N PRO A 81 -26.80 1.16 -27.83
CA PRO A 81 -28.23 0.87 -27.82
C PRO A 81 -28.65 -0.02 -26.63
N GLY A 82 -27.71 -0.47 -25.80
CA GLY A 82 -27.95 -1.43 -24.73
C GLY A 82 -27.82 -2.88 -25.21
N GLU A 83 -28.61 -3.76 -24.59
CA GLU A 83 -28.82 -5.13 -25.07
C GLU A 83 -29.61 -5.11 -26.38
N ILE A 84 -29.19 -5.92 -27.37
CA ILE A 84 -29.89 -6.04 -28.64
C ILE A 84 -30.17 -7.50 -28.98
N TRP A 85 -31.23 -7.73 -29.76
CA TRP A 85 -31.54 -9.04 -30.29
C TRP A 85 -32.19 -8.91 -31.67
N LEU A 86 -32.11 -10.00 -32.42
CA LEU A 86 -32.74 -10.19 -33.70
C LEU A 86 -33.75 -11.33 -33.59
N ASP A 87 -34.95 -11.09 -34.10
CA ASP A 87 -36.05 -12.07 -34.22
C ASP A 87 -36.48 -12.04 -35.69
N ILE A 88 -35.83 -12.89 -36.48
CA ILE A 88 -36.08 -12.99 -37.91
C ILE A 88 -37.31 -13.83 -38.07
N ASN A 89 -38.28 -13.32 -38.83
CA ASN A 89 -39.63 -13.88 -39.02
C ASN A 89 -40.66 -13.51 -37.95
N ASN A 90 -40.24 -12.91 -36.83
CA ASN A 90 -41.11 -12.42 -35.76
C ASN A 90 -41.95 -13.55 -35.11
N ASP A 91 -41.31 -14.68 -34.80
CA ASP A 91 -41.94 -15.83 -34.10
C ASP A 91 -41.73 -15.80 -32.57
N GLY A 92 -40.97 -14.82 -32.06
CA GLY A 92 -40.68 -14.64 -30.65
C GLY A 92 -39.48 -15.45 -30.15
N ILE A 93 -38.78 -16.18 -31.04
CA ILE A 93 -37.50 -16.82 -30.77
C ILE A 93 -36.40 -15.87 -31.26
N ARG A 94 -35.30 -15.77 -30.52
CA ARG A 94 -34.17 -14.90 -30.88
C ARG A 94 -33.17 -15.66 -31.72
N GLU A 95 -33.05 -15.31 -33.00
CA GLU A 95 -32.02 -15.83 -33.89
C GLU A 95 -30.62 -15.38 -33.50
N TRP A 96 -30.53 -14.19 -32.92
CA TRP A 96 -29.28 -13.62 -32.46
C TRP A 96 -29.52 -12.68 -31.28
N SER A 97 -28.57 -12.60 -30.36
CA SER A 97 -28.59 -11.57 -29.30
C SER A 97 -27.20 -11.18 -28.87
N PHE A 98 -27.09 -9.95 -28.39
CA PHE A 98 -25.87 -9.39 -27.84
C PHE A 98 -26.15 -8.65 -26.54
N GLY A 99 -25.32 -8.90 -25.54
CA GLY A 99 -25.33 -8.20 -24.27
C GLY A 99 -26.22 -8.83 -23.21
N GLY A 100 -26.18 -8.23 -22.03
CA GLY A 100 -26.91 -8.62 -20.83
C GLY A 100 -26.05 -9.39 -19.83
N GLY A 101 -26.38 -9.23 -18.55
CA GLY A 101 -25.60 -9.81 -17.46
C GLY A 101 -24.11 -9.44 -17.55
N SER A 102 -23.25 -10.44 -17.63
CA SER A 102 -21.79 -10.29 -17.71
C SER A 102 -21.26 -9.84 -19.09
N GLN A 103 -22.10 -9.82 -20.13
CA GLN A 103 -21.71 -9.42 -21.49
C GLN A 103 -21.81 -7.90 -21.72
N GLY A 104 -22.38 -7.16 -20.78
CA GLY A 104 -22.55 -5.71 -20.89
C GLY A 104 -23.53 -5.29 -21.98
N GLU A 105 -23.26 -4.17 -22.63
CA GLU A 105 -24.08 -3.60 -23.70
C GLU A 105 -23.31 -3.60 -25.03
N LEU A 106 -24.01 -3.53 -26.16
CA LEU A 106 -23.33 -3.39 -27.46
C LEU A 106 -22.49 -2.12 -27.50
N GLY A 107 -21.18 -2.28 -27.68
CA GLY A 107 -20.23 -1.18 -27.74
C GLY A 107 -19.95 -0.49 -26.41
N ARG A 108 -20.39 -1.08 -25.29
CA ARG A 108 -20.05 -0.63 -23.95
C ARG A 108 -20.07 -1.78 -22.95
N GLN A 109 -18.91 -2.21 -22.47
CA GLN A 109 -18.84 -3.15 -21.35
C GLN A 109 -19.00 -2.38 -20.04
N THR A 110 -19.98 -2.80 -19.23
CA THR A 110 -20.36 -2.15 -17.97
C THR A 110 -20.49 -3.11 -16.80
N ALA A 111 -20.25 -4.41 -17.03
CA ALA A 111 -20.39 -5.45 -16.03
C ALA A 111 -19.16 -6.36 -15.98
N PHE A 112 -18.85 -6.85 -14.78
CA PHE A 112 -17.87 -7.91 -14.57
C PHE A 112 -18.50 -9.28 -14.89
N THR A 113 -17.69 -10.33 -14.92
CA THR A 113 -18.12 -11.72 -15.20
C THR A 113 -19.17 -12.25 -14.23
N ASN A 114 -19.24 -11.68 -13.02
CA ASN A 114 -20.27 -11.96 -12.02
C ASN A 114 -21.64 -11.27 -12.31
N GLY A 115 -21.72 -10.45 -13.37
CA GLY A 115 -22.92 -9.70 -13.76
C GLY A 115 -23.17 -8.41 -12.97
N LEU A 116 -22.26 -8.02 -12.08
CA LEU A 116 -22.34 -6.79 -11.31
C LEU A 116 -21.59 -5.66 -12.03
N ASN A 117 -21.97 -4.41 -11.75
CA ASN A 117 -21.29 -3.21 -12.24
C ASN A 117 -20.14 -2.72 -11.34
N TYR A 118 -19.76 -3.56 -10.37
CA TYR A 118 -18.63 -3.35 -9.48
C TYR A 118 -17.89 -4.68 -9.29
N GLY A 119 -16.59 -4.58 -9.04
CA GLY A 119 -15.69 -5.69 -8.78
C GLY A 119 -15.03 -5.50 -7.42
N GLN A 120 -14.73 -6.61 -6.75
CA GLN A 120 -14.03 -6.62 -5.48
C GLN A 120 -13.00 -7.73 -5.53
N SER A 121 -11.76 -7.42 -5.18
CA SER A 121 -10.66 -8.37 -5.12
C SER A 121 -9.93 -8.20 -3.81
N ILE A 122 -9.91 -9.27 -3.01
CA ILE A 122 -9.06 -9.37 -1.83
C ILE A 122 -7.65 -9.70 -2.31
N TYR A 123 -6.74 -8.76 -2.15
CA TYR A 123 -5.33 -8.91 -2.46
C TYR A 123 -4.57 -9.51 -1.28
N ASN A 124 -3.77 -10.54 -1.56
CA ASN A 124 -2.79 -11.10 -0.63
C ASN A 124 -1.74 -11.90 -1.42
N ALA A 125 -0.77 -12.49 -0.71
CA ALA A 125 0.32 -13.28 -1.30
C ALA A 125 -0.12 -14.42 -2.23
N THR A 126 -1.36 -14.90 -2.13
CA THR A 126 -1.91 -15.98 -2.97
C THR A 126 -2.94 -15.52 -4.00
N ASN A 127 -3.47 -14.31 -3.86
CA ASN A 127 -4.51 -13.77 -4.72
C ASN A 127 -4.14 -12.38 -5.19
N ASN A 128 -3.74 -12.27 -6.46
CA ASN A 128 -3.27 -11.04 -7.07
C ASN A 128 -4.04 -10.70 -8.36
N GLN A 129 -5.28 -11.15 -8.48
CA GLN A 129 -6.09 -10.94 -9.68
C GLN A 129 -7.28 -10.01 -9.41
N SER A 130 -7.55 -9.11 -10.37
CA SER A 130 -8.77 -8.32 -10.37
C SER A 130 -10.01 -9.18 -10.64
N SER A 131 -11.19 -8.62 -10.36
CA SER A 131 -12.43 -9.12 -10.98
C SER A 131 -12.30 -9.08 -12.50
N SER A 132 -12.77 -10.12 -13.18
CA SER A 132 -12.68 -10.22 -14.64
C SER A 132 -13.91 -9.64 -15.34
N PHE A 133 -13.78 -9.30 -16.61
CA PHE A 133 -14.87 -8.89 -17.50
C PHE A 133 -14.69 -9.52 -18.89
N MET A 134 -15.75 -9.52 -19.68
CA MET A 134 -15.73 -10.08 -21.04
C MET A 134 -15.73 -8.97 -22.09
N LEU A 135 -14.98 -9.14 -23.18
CA LEU A 135 -15.13 -8.33 -24.40
C LEU A 135 -15.13 -9.24 -25.63
N PRO A 136 -15.84 -8.89 -26.71
CA PRO A 136 -15.69 -9.62 -27.97
C PRO A 136 -14.22 -9.55 -28.44
N THR A 137 -13.65 -10.67 -28.88
CA THR A 137 -12.25 -10.69 -29.35
C THR A 137 -12.04 -9.85 -30.61
N ALA A 138 -13.10 -9.65 -31.39
CA ALA A 138 -13.13 -8.77 -32.56
C ALA A 138 -13.38 -7.28 -32.23
N SER A 139 -13.44 -6.90 -30.94
CA SER A 139 -13.72 -5.53 -30.56
C SER A 139 -12.52 -4.60 -30.78
N GLU A 140 -12.81 -3.40 -31.29
CA GLU A 140 -11.86 -2.28 -31.29
C GLU A 140 -12.18 -1.37 -30.11
N VAL A 141 -11.53 -1.61 -28.97
CA VAL A 141 -11.67 -0.76 -27.77
C VAL A 141 -11.24 0.67 -28.08
N THR A 142 -11.97 1.70 -27.68
CA THR A 142 -11.65 3.12 -27.97
C THR A 142 -11.47 3.98 -26.74
N ASP A 143 -12.14 3.62 -25.65
CA ASP A 143 -12.14 4.34 -24.39
C ASP A 143 -12.29 3.34 -23.24
N ILE A 144 -11.65 3.65 -22.12
CA ILE A 144 -11.75 2.89 -20.88
C ILE A 144 -11.86 3.87 -19.72
N GLU A 145 -12.78 3.57 -18.80
CA GLU A 145 -12.98 4.33 -17.58
C GLU A 145 -13.40 3.35 -16.48
N PHE A 146 -12.76 3.46 -15.32
CA PHE A 146 -13.05 2.68 -14.12
C PHE A 146 -12.42 3.41 -12.93
N ASN A 147 -13.09 3.33 -11.79
CA ASN A 147 -12.59 3.85 -10.53
C ASN A 147 -12.02 2.70 -9.72
N ILE A 148 -10.76 2.83 -9.33
CA ILE A 148 -10.08 1.85 -8.48
C ILE A 148 -9.87 2.50 -7.11
N GLN A 149 -10.29 1.80 -6.07
CA GLN A 149 -10.04 2.19 -4.70
C GLN A 149 -9.41 1.02 -3.95
N PHE A 150 -8.49 1.31 -3.05
CA PHE A 150 -7.86 0.34 -2.18
C PHE A 150 -8.15 0.65 -0.72
N THR A 151 -8.38 -0.39 0.07
CA THR A 151 -8.51 -0.31 1.52
C THR A 151 -7.57 -1.34 2.14
N SER A 152 -6.65 -0.88 2.98
CA SER A 152 -5.76 -1.79 3.71
C SER A 152 -6.56 -2.62 4.71
N GLU A 153 -6.12 -3.87 4.94
CA GLU A 153 -6.64 -4.69 6.05
C GLU A 153 -6.19 -4.12 7.41
N LEU A 154 -5.05 -3.43 7.46
CA LEU A 154 -4.52 -2.82 8.66
C LEU A 154 -5.26 -1.51 9.00
N PHE A 155 -5.54 -1.31 10.29
CA PHE A 155 -6.10 -0.05 10.77
C PHE A 155 -5.13 1.08 10.49
N THR A 156 -5.62 2.15 9.86
CA THR A 156 -4.86 3.38 9.65
C THR A 156 -5.72 4.57 10.06
N GLY A 157 -5.23 5.39 10.98
CA GLY A 157 -5.97 6.56 11.45
C GLY A 157 -5.45 7.18 12.74
N PHE A 158 -6.22 8.16 13.21
CA PHE A 158 -5.88 8.97 14.38
C PHE A 158 -6.51 8.44 15.68
N LEU A 159 -5.71 8.38 16.74
CA LEU A 159 -6.11 8.03 18.10
C LEU A 159 -6.02 9.28 19.02
N PRO A 160 -7.14 9.76 19.59
CA PRO A 160 -7.19 10.98 20.41
C PRO A 160 -6.67 10.74 21.84
N LEU A 161 -5.35 10.59 21.97
CA LEU A 161 -4.67 10.25 23.23
C LEU A 161 -4.13 11.48 23.99
N GLY A 162 -4.45 12.69 23.50
CA GLY A 162 -4.04 13.96 24.09
C GLY A 162 -2.58 14.28 23.84
N ASN A 163 -1.99 15.07 24.74
CA ASN A 163 -0.60 15.48 24.61
C ASN A 163 0.34 14.32 24.98
N VAL A 164 0.75 13.57 23.96
CA VAL A 164 1.89 12.65 24.03
C VAL A 164 3.17 13.45 23.86
N ILE A 165 4.10 13.28 24.79
CA ILE A 165 5.40 13.95 24.75
C ILE A 165 6.49 13.08 24.14
N ASP A 166 6.41 11.77 24.34
CA ASP A 166 7.33 10.79 23.81
C ASP A 166 6.64 9.43 23.73
N PHE A 167 7.19 8.54 22.91
CA PHE A 167 6.76 7.15 22.84
C PHE A 167 7.93 6.24 22.52
N ASP A 168 7.76 4.97 22.86
CA ASP A 168 8.64 3.88 22.46
C ASP A 168 7.77 2.69 22.04
N GLY A 169 8.33 1.74 21.29
CA GLY A 169 7.56 0.58 20.87
C GLY A 169 8.40 -0.68 20.73
N LYS A 170 7.94 -1.74 21.37
CA LYS A 170 8.54 -3.08 21.41
C LYS A 170 7.49 -4.11 21.77
N ASP A 171 7.75 -5.38 21.51
CA ASP A 171 7.04 -6.53 22.09
C ASP A 171 7.23 -6.59 23.61
N VAL A 172 6.35 -5.88 24.33
CA VAL A 172 6.36 -5.69 25.78
C VAL A 172 6.03 -6.99 26.48
N ASP A 173 5.05 -7.73 25.97
CA ASP A 173 4.54 -8.92 26.64
C ASP A 173 5.09 -10.25 26.09
N ALA A 174 6.00 -10.18 25.11
CA ALA A 174 6.68 -11.30 24.48
C ALA A 174 5.72 -12.25 23.72
N ASP A 175 4.69 -11.70 23.08
CA ASP A 175 3.75 -12.45 22.24
C ASP A 175 4.07 -12.39 20.73
N GLY A 176 5.06 -11.59 20.36
CA GLY A 176 5.55 -11.41 19.00
C GLY A 176 4.93 -10.23 18.25
N HIS A 177 4.05 -9.44 18.86
CA HIS A 177 3.55 -8.18 18.30
C HIS A 177 4.20 -7.01 19.05
N ASP A 178 4.48 -5.91 18.37
CA ASP A 178 4.95 -4.71 19.06
C ASP A 178 3.79 -3.98 19.74
N GLU A 179 4.04 -3.52 20.97
CA GLU A 179 3.17 -2.59 21.67
C GLU A 179 3.72 -1.18 21.67
N LEU A 180 2.83 -0.21 21.59
CA LEU A 180 3.18 1.21 21.69
C LEU A 180 3.08 1.69 23.13
N VAL A 181 4.21 2.09 23.70
CA VAL A 181 4.30 2.67 25.04
C VAL A 181 4.36 4.18 24.95
N LEU A 182 3.39 4.86 25.55
CA LEU A 182 3.22 6.31 25.46
C LEU A 182 3.55 7.01 26.78
N LEU A 183 4.28 8.12 26.69
CA LEU A 183 4.45 9.07 27.79
C LEU A 183 3.60 10.33 27.54
N THR A 184 2.73 10.65 28.49
CA THR A 184 1.72 11.72 28.37
C THR A 184 1.74 12.66 29.56
N ASP A 185 1.35 13.93 29.35
CA ASP A 185 1.06 14.90 30.42
C ASP A 185 -0.36 15.47 30.39
N ASP A 186 -1.26 14.85 29.63
CA ASP A 186 -2.65 15.28 29.59
C ASP A 186 -3.47 14.70 30.74
N SER A 187 -3.44 15.41 31.87
CA SER A 187 -4.22 15.06 33.06
C SER A 187 -5.74 14.97 32.85
N ASN A 188 -6.29 15.59 31.78
CA ASN A 188 -7.72 15.46 31.49
C ASN A 188 -8.06 14.08 30.90
N ILE A 189 -7.09 13.42 30.27
CA ILE A 189 -7.25 12.08 29.68
C ILE A 189 -6.81 11.02 30.68
N SER A 190 -5.62 11.16 31.26
CA SER A 190 -5.03 10.12 32.10
C SER A 190 -5.44 10.19 33.58
N GLY A 191 -5.85 11.37 34.06
CA GLY A 191 -6.06 11.64 35.49
C GLY A 191 -4.79 11.89 36.30
N TYR A 192 -3.61 11.90 35.68
CA TYR A 192 -2.31 12.12 36.31
C TYR A 192 -1.55 13.28 35.65
N ASN A 193 -0.61 13.92 36.36
CA ASN A 193 0.22 15.00 35.79
C ASN A 193 1.18 14.49 34.70
N LYS A 194 1.75 13.30 34.92
CA LYS A 194 2.52 12.52 33.94
C LYS A 194 2.10 11.07 34.06
N SER A 195 1.93 10.41 32.93
CA SER A 195 1.49 9.03 32.90
C SER A 195 2.04 8.26 31.73
N ILE A 196 2.16 6.95 31.94
CA ILE A 196 2.41 5.98 30.89
C ILE A 196 1.14 5.23 30.52
N ASN A 197 1.06 4.81 29.27
CA ASN A 197 0.01 3.96 28.74
C ASN A 197 0.59 3.00 27.69
N ILE A 198 -0.02 1.83 27.55
CA ILE A 198 0.35 0.85 26.52
C ILE A 198 -0.85 0.74 25.57
N VAL A 199 -0.57 0.83 24.27
CA VAL A 199 -1.54 0.62 23.20
C VAL A 199 -1.13 -0.66 22.48
N GLU A 200 -2.05 -1.61 22.42
CA GLU A 200 -1.82 -2.95 21.84
C GLU A 200 -2.76 -3.14 20.65
N TRP A 201 -2.41 -4.02 19.71
CA TRP A 201 -3.28 -4.38 18.60
C TRP A 201 -3.85 -5.79 18.75
N ASN A 202 -5.07 -6.00 18.26
CA ASN A 202 -5.65 -7.32 18.15
C ASN A 202 -6.47 -7.44 16.88
N ALA A 203 -6.26 -8.50 16.10
CA ALA A 203 -6.97 -8.74 14.84
C ALA A 203 -8.51 -8.69 14.94
N SER A 204 -9.10 -9.03 16.10
CA SER A 204 -10.55 -9.04 16.30
C SER A 204 -11.13 -7.70 16.77
N THR A 205 -10.35 -6.89 17.50
CA THR A 205 -10.85 -5.67 18.16
C THR A 205 -10.14 -4.39 17.70
N GLY A 206 -9.09 -4.49 16.90
CA GLY A 206 -8.18 -3.39 16.54
C GLY A 206 -7.39 -2.89 17.75
N PHE A 207 -6.87 -1.66 17.64
CA PHE A 207 -6.10 -1.02 18.70
C PHE A 207 -6.89 -0.90 20.01
N GLN A 208 -6.29 -1.38 21.09
CA GLN A 208 -6.79 -1.30 22.46
C GLN A 208 -5.92 -0.35 23.26
N ILE A 209 -6.54 0.62 23.90
CA ILE A 209 -5.85 1.58 24.77
C ILE A 209 -5.90 1.01 26.20
N GLY A 210 -4.73 0.76 26.78
CA GLY A 210 -4.60 0.23 28.13
C GLY A 210 -4.99 1.22 29.23
N ASN A 211 -4.72 0.86 30.48
CA ASN A 211 -4.87 1.79 31.60
C ASN A 211 -3.71 2.80 31.65
N TYR A 212 -3.95 3.97 32.22
CA TYR A 212 -2.90 4.94 32.52
C TYR A 212 -2.28 4.65 33.89
N PHE A 213 -0.96 4.74 33.98
CA PHE A 213 -0.19 4.60 35.22
C PHE A 213 0.57 5.89 35.51
N GLU A 214 0.52 6.36 36.75
CA GLU A 214 1.30 7.52 37.21
C GLU A 214 2.79 7.24 37.13
N THR A 215 3.58 8.24 36.71
CA THR A 215 5.05 8.15 36.66
C THR A 215 5.72 9.44 37.18
N CYS A 216 7.01 9.61 36.93
CA CYS A 216 7.80 10.81 37.22
C CYS A 216 7.12 12.10 36.72
N GLU A 217 6.84 13.06 37.60
CA GLU A 217 6.22 14.36 37.24
C GLU A 217 7.04 15.18 36.23
N ASN A 218 8.37 15.06 36.26
CA ASN A 218 9.28 15.72 35.32
C ASN A 218 9.87 14.74 34.29
N GLY A 219 9.18 13.62 34.01
CA GLY A 219 9.57 12.66 32.99
C GLY A 219 9.61 13.29 31.60
N THR A 220 10.72 13.14 30.90
CA THR A 220 10.95 13.72 29.56
C THR A 220 11.13 12.71 28.46
N SER A 221 11.61 11.51 28.77
CA SER A 221 11.77 10.40 27.82
C SER A 221 11.33 9.08 28.42
N ILE A 222 11.00 8.13 27.55
CA ILE A 222 10.53 6.79 27.88
C ILE A 222 11.34 5.75 27.13
N HIS A 223 11.68 4.65 27.80
CA HIS A 223 12.41 3.52 27.23
C HIS A 223 11.78 2.21 27.68
N THR A 224 11.77 1.21 26.80
CA THR A 224 11.08 -0.07 26.98
C THR A 224 12.09 -1.20 26.83
N GLU A 225 12.53 -1.80 27.94
CA GLU A 225 13.61 -2.80 27.94
C GLU A 225 13.41 -3.87 29.03
N ASP A 226 14.06 -5.03 28.88
CA ASP A 226 13.98 -6.09 29.90
C ASP A 226 14.97 -5.82 31.05
N PHE A 227 14.53 -5.07 32.06
CA PHE A 227 15.38 -4.73 33.20
C PHE A 227 15.47 -5.86 34.23
N ASN A 228 14.54 -6.82 34.19
CA ASN A 228 14.40 -7.88 35.19
C ASN A 228 14.70 -9.30 34.68
N GLY A 229 14.97 -9.44 33.37
CA GLY A 229 15.43 -10.63 32.65
C GLY A 229 14.40 -11.74 32.60
N ASP A 230 13.11 -11.40 32.61
CA ASP A 230 12.03 -12.38 32.51
C ASP A 230 11.49 -12.59 31.10
N GLY A 231 12.12 -11.95 30.12
CA GLY A 231 11.83 -12.05 28.69
C GLY A 231 10.76 -11.07 28.23
N LYS A 232 10.18 -10.28 29.13
CA LYS A 232 9.21 -9.21 28.82
C LYS A 232 9.87 -7.85 28.99
N LYS A 233 9.34 -6.83 28.33
CA LYS A 233 9.88 -5.47 28.46
C LYS A 233 9.21 -4.73 29.61
N ASP A 234 10.02 -4.06 30.41
CA ASP A 234 9.61 -3.12 31.42
C ASP A 234 9.77 -1.69 30.88
N ILE A 235 9.22 -0.70 31.60
CA ILE A 235 9.16 0.67 31.14
C ILE A 235 9.90 1.60 32.10
N ALA A 236 10.91 2.30 31.60
CA ALA A 236 11.68 3.29 32.33
C ALA A 236 11.33 4.71 31.85
N VAL A 237 10.93 5.58 32.77
CA VAL A 237 10.74 7.02 32.49
C VAL A 237 11.87 7.81 33.13
N VAL A 238 12.61 8.56 32.32
CA VAL A 238 13.77 9.34 32.78
C VAL A 238 13.31 10.75 33.15
N SER A 239 13.74 11.19 34.34
CA SER A 239 13.52 12.54 34.84
C SER A 239 14.85 13.18 35.22
N LEU A 240 15.52 13.78 34.23
CA LEU A 240 16.83 14.42 34.39
C LEU A 240 16.82 15.53 35.44
N LEU A 241 15.75 16.33 35.50
CA LEU A 241 15.61 17.43 36.48
C LEU A 241 15.64 16.92 37.93
N ASP A 242 15.09 15.74 38.18
CA ASP A 242 15.04 15.11 39.50
C ASP A 242 16.20 14.12 39.73
N ALA A 243 17.08 13.92 38.74
CA ALA A 243 18.12 12.90 38.72
C ALA A 243 17.61 11.51 39.14
N LYS A 244 16.55 11.03 38.48
CA LYS A 244 15.95 9.73 38.78
C LYS A 244 15.34 9.05 37.55
N VAL A 245 15.16 7.74 37.66
CA VAL A 245 14.37 6.90 36.73
C VAL A 245 13.17 6.34 37.48
N CYS A 246 11.97 6.45 36.90
CA CYS A 246 10.77 5.77 37.38
C CYS A 246 10.59 4.48 36.57
N LEU A 247 10.95 3.34 37.18
CA LEU A 247 10.89 2.03 36.53
C LEU A 247 9.55 1.33 36.84
N HIS A 248 8.87 0.87 35.80
CA HIS A 248 7.64 0.09 35.86
C HIS A 248 7.88 -1.30 35.32
N ILE A 249 7.89 -2.29 36.20
CA ILE A 249 8.07 -3.69 35.83
C ILE A 249 6.78 -4.24 35.23
N PHE A 250 6.87 -4.91 34.07
CA PHE A 250 5.76 -5.64 33.48
C PHE A 250 5.55 -6.94 34.23
N ASN A 251 4.34 -7.12 34.79
CA ASN A 251 4.04 -8.33 35.55
C ASN A 251 3.55 -9.44 34.62
N LYS A 252 4.41 -10.43 34.35
CA LYS A 252 4.07 -11.61 33.55
C LYS A 252 2.87 -12.44 34.01
N ILE A 253 2.46 -12.32 35.28
CA ILE A 253 1.32 -13.08 35.83
C ILE A 253 0.00 -12.35 35.58
N THR A 254 0.00 -11.02 35.72
CA THR A 254 -1.23 -10.22 35.60
C THR A 254 -1.42 -9.57 34.24
N GLY A 255 -0.37 -9.48 33.42
CA GLY A 255 -0.41 -8.80 32.12
C GLY A 255 -0.54 -7.28 32.25
N GLY A 256 0.16 -6.68 33.22
CA GLY A 256 0.07 -5.23 33.45
C GLY A 256 1.22 -4.71 34.31
N LEU A 257 1.36 -3.39 34.35
CA LEU A 257 2.49 -2.74 35.01
C LEU A 257 2.35 -2.71 36.53
N LEU A 258 3.45 -2.99 37.22
CA LEU A 258 3.57 -2.76 38.65
C LEU A 258 3.70 -1.25 38.95
N PRO A 259 3.39 -0.82 40.20
CA PRO A 259 3.65 0.55 40.63
C PRO A 259 5.13 0.94 40.44
N MET A 260 5.38 2.21 40.09
CA MET A 260 6.73 2.69 39.80
C MET A 260 7.71 2.48 40.96
N GLN A 261 8.93 2.08 40.62
CA GLN A 261 10.10 2.09 41.48
C GLN A 261 10.96 3.32 41.14
N ASN A 262 11.17 4.19 42.13
CA ASN A 262 12.07 5.33 41.96
C ASN A 262 13.52 4.90 42.15
N LEU A 263 14.33 5.05 41.10
CA LEU A 263 15.76 4.76 41.09
C LEU A 263 16.52 6.09 41.07
N SER A 264 17.25 6.38 42.15
CA SER A 264 18.06 7.59 42.23
C SER A 264 19.33 7.46 41.39
N LEU A 265 19.60 8.50 40.61
CA LEU A 265 20.86 8.72 39.88
C LEU A 265 21.75 9.67 40.67
N GLU A 266 22.98 9.85 40.20
CA GLU A 266 23.89 10.85 40.75
C GLU A 266 23.40 12.27 40.39
N SER A 267 23.76 13.26 41.20
CA SER A 267 23.38 14.65 40.95
C SER A 267 24.08 15.21 39.71
N SER A 268 23.39 16.06 38.93
CA SER A 268 23.93 16.72 37.73
C SER A 268 24.12 15.81 36.51
N VAL A 269 23.44 14.67 36.47
CA VAL A 269 23.31 13.88 35.23
C VAL A 269 22.65 14.71 34.14
N THR A 270 23.18 14.63 32.93
CA THR A 270 22.64 15.36 31.76
C THR A 270 22.03 14.44 30.72
N HIS A 271 22.46 13.18 30.65
CA HIS A 271 21.89 12.16 29.78
C HIS A 271 21.82 10.84 30.53
N VAL A 272 20.85 10.02 30.17
CA VAL A 272 20.62 8.67 30.69
C VAL A 272 20.19 7.82 29.51
N ASP A 273 20.76 6.62 29.43
CA ASP A 273 20.43 5.61 28.44
C ASP A 273 20.55 4.21 29.06
N PHE A 274 20.12 3.19 28.34
CA PHE A 274 20.03 1.82 28.85
C PHE A 274 20.64 0.82 27.87
N GLY A 275 21.25 -0.24 28.40
CA GLY A 275 21.82 -1.30 27.59
C GLY A 275 22.32 -2.47 28.44
N ASP A 276 22.41 -3.66 27.86
CA ASP A 276 22.97 -4.85 28.48
C ASP A 276 24.49 -4.87 28.31
N LEU A 277 25.19 -4.21 29.25
CA LEU A 277 26.63 -3.98 29.14
C LEU A 277 27.43 -5.28 29.28
N ASN A 278 26.96 -6.18 30.14
CA ASN A 278 27.67 -7.43 30.47
C ASN A 278 27.09 -8.67 29.77
N HIS A 279 26.10 -8.47 28.91
CA HIS A 279 25.38 -9.47 28.11
C HIS A 279 24.79 -10.59 28.98
N ASP A 280 24.18 -10.23 30.11
CA ASP A 280 23.57 -11.17 31.05
C ASP A 280 22.04 -11.26 30.93
N GLY A 281 21.45 -10.49 30.02
CA GLY A 281 20.02 -10.43 29.73
C GLY A 281 19.25 -9.40 30.58
N TYR A 282 19.93 -8.60 31.40
CA TYR A 282 19.31 -7.50 32.13
C TYR A 282 19.82 -6.16 31.60
N TYR A 283 18.91 -5.23 31.31
CA TYR A 283 19.30 -3.89 30.92
C TYR A 283 19.82 -3.08 32.11
N ASP A 284 20.97 -2.45 31.91
CA ASP A 284 21.67 -1.61 32.88
C ASP A 284 21.31 -0.14 32.71
N ILE A 285 21.61 0.68 33.72
CA ILE A 285 21.45 2.14 33.64
C ILE A 285 22.80 2.79 33.40
N ILE A 286 22.90 3.57 32.33
CA ILE A 286 24.07 4.36 31.97
C ILE A 286 23.68 5.83 32.01
N SER A 287 24.55 6.67 32.53
CA SER A 287 24.34 8.12 32.53
C SER A 287 25.67 8.84 32.44
N ILE A 288 25.64 10.10 32.02
CA ILE A 288 26.84 10.94 32.01
C ILE A 288 26.66 12.18 32.85
N ARG A 289 27.76 12.58 33.49
CA ARG A 289 27.90 13.84 34.24
C ARG A 289 29.02 14.65 33.60
N PRO A 290 28.76 15.90 33.19
CA PRO A 290 29.69 16.63 32.33
C PRO A 290 31.13 16.67 32.80
N ASN A 291 31.41 16.83 34.10
CA ASN A 291 32.78 16.94 34.60
C ASN A 291 33.29 15.66 35.30
N ASP A 292 32.51 14.58 35.29
CA ASP A 292 32.82 13.35 36.04
C ASP A 292 32.94 12.12 35.14
N GLY A 293 32.36 12.15 33.93
CA GLY A 293 32.42 11.06 32.96
C GLY A 293 31.15 10.21 32.97
N ILE A 294 31.32 8.89 32.88
CA ILE A 294 30.23 7.90 32.78
C ILE A 294 29.93 7.35 34.17
N ASP A 295 28.66 7.31 34.53
CA ASP A 295 28.14 6.55 35.66
C ASP A 295 27.32 5.36 35.11
N PHE A 296 27.58 4.15 35.59
CA PHE A 296 26.73 2.99 35.27
C PHE A 296 26.28 2.24 36.53
N LYS A 297 25.12 1.58 36.42
CA LYS A 297 24.55 0.70 37.45
C LYS A 297 24.08 -0.58 36.78
N LEU A 298 24.76 -1.68 37.12
CA LEU A 298 24.35 -2.99 36.60
C LEU A 298 23.03 -3.44 37.23
N SER A 299 22.13 -3.98 36.43
CA SER A 299 20.97 -4.69 36.93
C SER A 299 21.38 -6.05 37.51
N THR A 300 20.55 -6.56 38.41
CA THR A 300 20.69 -7.89 39.04
C THR A 300 19.37 -8.66 38.94
N GLY A 301 18.50 -8.24 38.02
CA GLY A 301 17.13 -8.73 37.84
C GLY A 301 16.12 -8.23 38.87
N ASN A 302 16.52 -8.10 40.15
CA ASN A 302 15.61 -7.66 41.23
C ASN A 302 15.98 -6.29 41.82
N SER A 303 17.13 -5.75 41.46
CA SER A 303 17.68 -4.49 41.96
C SER A 303 18.81 -4.01 41.08
N PHE A 304 19.30 -2.80 41.32
CA PHE A 304 20.49 -2.27 40.67
C PHE A 304 21.68 -2.23 41.64
N ALA A 305 22.87 -2.49 41.12
CA ALA A 305 24.12 -2.37 41.83
C ALA A 305 24.40 -0.90 42.23
N SER A 306 25.44 -0.70 43.06
CA SER A 306 25.91 0.64 43.37
C SER A 306 26.49 1.30 42.12
N THR A 307 26.33 2.63 42.02
CA THR A 307 26.91 3.42 40.92
C THR A 307 28.42 3.20 40.84
N VAL A 308 28.93 2.95 39.64
CA VAL A 308 30.36 2.99 39.32
C VAL A 308 30.58 4.17 38.38
N THR A 309 31.51 5.07 38.76
CA THR A 309 31.90 6.23 37.95
C THR A 309 33.27 5.99 37.32
N ILE A 310 33.37 6.28 36.03
CA ILE A 310 34.63 6.26 35.28
C ILE A 310 34.86 7.61 34.57
N PRO A 311 36.08 8.16 34.63
CA PRO A 311 36.40 9.38 33.92
C PRO A 311 36.57 9.08 32.42
N VAL A 312 36.08 9.99 31.58
CA VAL A 312 36.43 10.04 30.15
C VAL A 312 37.58 11.04 30.01
N MET A 313 38.61 10.69 29.26
CA MET A 313 39.82 11.52 29.14
C MET A 313 39.81 12.32 27.83
N GLU A 314 40.33 13.54 27.86
CA GLU A 314 40.43 14.36 26.63
C GLU A 314 41.35 13.69 25.62
N ASN A 315 40.97 13.74 24.33
CA ASN A 315 41.77 13.23 23.24
C ASN A 315 43.17 13.88 23.24
N ASN A 316 44.21 13.08 23.00
CA ASN A 316 45.62 13.49 23.00
C ASN A 316 46.14 14.09 24.33
N SER A 317 45.40 13.96 25.45
CA SER A 317 45.86 14.41 26.77
C SER A 317 46.85 13.46 27.46
N GLY A 318 47.08 12.27 26.87
CA GLY A 318 47.87 11.20 27.48
C GLY A 318 47.26 10.67 28.79
N GLY A 319 45.93 10.76 28.94
CA GLY A 319 45.21 10.32 30.14
C GLY A 319 45.49 11.20 31.36
N SER A 320 45.79 12.49 31.14
CA SER A 320 46.12 13.42 32.24
C SER A 320 45.05 14.50 32.48
N ILE A 321 44.16 14.71 31.51
CA ILE A 321 43.09 15.69 31.59
C ILE A 321 41.76 14.97 31.34
N GLN A 322 40.83 15.16 32.26
CA GLN A 322 39.49 14.62 32.15
C GLN A 322 38.65 15.50 31.21
N ALA A 323 37.95 14.87 30.28
CA ALA A 323 37.08 15.53 29.32
C ALA A 323 35.79 16.04 29.98
N THR A 324 35.22 17.08 29.38
CA THR A 324 33.85 17.49 29.69
C THR A 324 32.90 16.79 28.73
N VAL A 325 32.07 15.85 29.21
CA VAL A 325 31.16 15.04 28.39
C VAL A 325 29.79 15.71 28.20
N ASN A 326 29.16 15.54 27.04
CA ASN A 326 27.90 16.22 26.73
C ASN A 326 26.92 15.46 25.83
N ASP A 327 27.23 14.23 25.42
CA ASP A 327 26.31 13.38 24.67
C ASP A 327 26.58 11.89 24.98
N LEU A 328 25.55 11.05 24.86
CA LEU A 328 25.57 9.64 25.22
C LEU A 328 24.73 8.84 24.25
N LEU A 329 25.29 7.75 23.74
CA LEU A 329 24.58 6.69 23.03
C LEU A 329 24.96 5.34 23.62
N VAL A 330 23.97 4.46 23.82
CA VAL A 330 24.19 3.08 24.25
C VAL A 330 23.46 2.14 23.31
N GLY A 331 24.13 1.06 22.89
CA GLY A 331 23.49 0.07 22.04
C GLY A 331 24.45 -0.92 21.37
N PRO A 332 23.89 -1.81 20.52
CA PRO A 332 24.59 -2.97 20.01
C PRO A 332 25.43 -2.63 18.79
N LEU A 333 26.46 -1.78 18.95
CA LEU A 333 27.32 -1.34 17.84
C LEU A 333 27.89 -2.52 17.04
N ASN A 334 28.30 -3.60 17.72
CA ASN A 334 28.82 -4.83 17.11
C ASN A 334 27.73 -5.90 16.83
N GLY A 335 26.47 -5.48 16.75
CA GLY A 335 25.30 -6.32 16.50
C GLY A 335 24.60 -6.86 17.75
N ILE A 336 23.31 -7.18 17.58
CA ILE A 336 22.35 -7.49 18.66
C ILE A 336 22.65 -8.76 19.48
N SER A 337 23.62 -9.57 19.04
CA SER A 337 24.04 -10.81 19.72
C SER A 337 25.19 -10.62 20.71
N GLY A 338 25.73 -9.40 20.79
CA GLY A 338 26.83 -9.04 21.68
C GLY A 338 26.40 -8.11 22.83
N PRO A 339 27.35 -7.72 23.70
CA PRO A 339 27.13 -6.68 24.71
C PRO A 339 26.93 -5.31 24.05
N ASP A 340 26.14 -4.47 24.71
CA ASP A 340 25.99 -3.08 24.31
C ASP A 340 27.25 -2.26 24.61
N LEU A 341 27.57 -1.32 23.73
CA LEU A 341 28.68 -0.38 23.89
C LEU A 341 28.18 0.98 24.35
N VAL A 342 29.04 1.69 25.08
CA VAL A 342 28.76 3.04 25.58
C VAL A 342 29.61 4.05 24.80
N LEU A 343 28.95 4.86 23.98
CA LEU A 343 29.56 5.91 23.19
C LEU A 343 29.34 7.25 23.88
N VAL A 344 30.42 7.98 24.15
CA VAL A 344 30.35 9.27 24.83
C VAL A 344 31.08 10.34 24.05
N LYS A 345 30.35 11.44 23.84
CA LYS A 345 30.90 12.64 23.24
C LYS A 345 31.39 13.62 24.29
N ASP A 346 32.54 14.22 24.04
CA ASP A 346 33.01 15.38 24.78
C ASP A 346 32.70 16.72 24.10
N THR A 347 32.91 17.81 24.83
CA THR A 347 32.71 19.18 24.34
C THR A 347 33.66 19.59 23.18
N SER A 348 34.62 18.75 22.81
CA SER A 348 35.47 18.91 21.63
C SER A 348 34.93 18.19 20.38
N ASP A 349 33.72 17.61 20.47
CA ASP A 349 33.07 16.77 19.45
C ASP A 349 33.84 15.48 19.14
N HIS A 350 34.58 14.99 20.13
CA HIS A 350 35.28 13.71 20.08
C HIS A 350 34.44 12.63 20.77
N TRP A 351 34.21 11.53 20.08
CA TRP A 351 33.48 10.36 20.56
C TRP A 351 34.44 9.25 20.95
N THR A 352 34.27 8.76 22.17
CA THR A 352 35.02 7.63 22.73
C THR A 352 34.05 6.47 22.99
N ILE A 353 34.46 5.26 22.63
CA ILE A 353 33.62 4.07 22.75
C ILE A 353 34.16 3.20 23.88
N HIS A 354 33.27 2.76 24.77
CA HIS A 354 33.61 1.96 25.93
C HIS A 354 32.87 0.62 25.92
N GLU A 355 33.58 -0.45 26.31
CA GLU A 355 33.03 -1.80 26.48
C GLU A 355 33.12 -2.22 27.95
N TYR A 356 32.19 -3.08 28.38
CA TYR A 356 32.26 -3.63 29.74
C TYR A 356 33.28 -4.76 29.85
N ASN A 357 34.25 -4.58 30.76
CA ASN A 357 35.26 -5.59 31.00
C ASN A 357 34.95 -6.42 32.25
N LEU A 358 34.51 -7.66 32.02
CA LEU A 358 34.17 -8.65 33.07
C LEU A 358 35.29 -8.92 34.08
N ASN A 359 36.56 -8.72 33.72
CA ASN A 359 37.67 -8.96 34.66
C ASN A 359 37.82 -7.80 35.66
N SER A 360 37.61 -6.58 35.20
CA SER A 360 37.71 -5.38 36.02
C SER A 360 36.40 -4.95 36.67
N ASN A 361 35.27 -5.52 36.23
CA ASN A 361 33.91 -5.10 36.57
C ASN A 361 33.70 -3.59 36.37
N SER A 362 34.18 -3.08 35.24
CA SER A 362 34.15 -1.67 34.86
C SER A 362 34.10 -1.57 33.35
N LEU A 363 33.61 -0.44 32.84
CA LEU A 363 33.83 -0.13 31.43
C LEU A 363 35.30 0.26 31.22
N ILE A 364 35.81 -0.07 30.05
CA ILE A 364 37.12 0.30 29.54
C ILE A 364 36.96 0.96 28.18
N GLU A 365 37.79 1.95 27.90
CA GLU A 365 37.86 2.60 26.60
C GLU A 365 38.40 1.59 25.56
N THR A 366 37.73 1.51 24.41
CA THR A 366 38.13 0.70 23.26
C THR A 366 39.15 1.46 22.40
N THR A 367 39.60 0.86 21.30
CA THR A 367 40.40 1.57 20.29
C THR A 367 39.55 2.29 19.26
N LEU A 368 38.22 2.17 19.32
CA LEU A 368 37.29 2.81 18.41
C LEU A 368 36.97 4.20 18.95
N GLU A 369 37.17 5.19 18.09
CA GLU A 369 36.91 6.59 18.37
C GLU A 369 36.61 7.29 17.03
N PHE A 370 35.86 8.38 17.09
CA PHE A 370 35.61 9.21 15.90
C PHE A 370 35.37 10.66 16.30
N ASP A 371 35.56 11.54 15.33
CA ASP A 371 35.23 12.96 15.46
C ASP A 371 34.03 13.29 14.56
N TYR A 372 33.64 14.55 14.50
CA TYR A 372 32.77 15.17 13.49
C TYR A 372 31.27 15.18 13.77
N ILE A 373 30.71 14.22 14.48
CA ILE A 373 29.30 14.28 14.90
C ILE A 373 29.15 15.25 16.09
N GLN A 374 28.43 16.34 15.87
CA GLN A 374 28.25 17.44 16.83
C GLN A 374 26.89 17.42 17.51
N SER A 375 25.85 16.88 16.89
CA SER A 375 24.50 16.80 17.45
C SER A 375 23.66 15.73 16.75
N ASN A 376 22.49 15.41 17.33
CA ASN A 376 21.49 14.53 16.74
C ASN A 376 22.07 13.16 16.33
N ALA A 377 22.96 12.62 17.18
CA ALA A 377 23.56 11.33 16.95
C ALA A 377 22.50 10.23 17.16
N MET A 378 22.48 9.24 16.29
CA MET A 378 21.58 8.10 16.29
C MET A 378 22.36 6.86 15.86
N MET A 379 21.92 5.69 16.32
CA MET A 379 22.46 4.41 15.85
C MET A 379 21.37 3.58 15.17
N ALA A 380 21.72 2.95 14.06
CA ALA A 380 20.84 2.06 13.31
C ALA A 380 21.67 1.17 12.38
N ASP A 381 21.20 -0.04 12.12
CA ASP A 381 21.72 -0.92 11.06
C ASP A 381 21.19 -0.42 9.71
N VAL A 382 21.96 0.44 9.03
CA VAL A 382 21.49 1.13 7.81
C VAL A 382 21.82 0.35 6.55
N ASP A 383 22.91 -0.39 6.55
CA ASP A 383 23.34 -1.20 5.42
C ASP A 383 22.88 -2.68 5.50
N LEU A 384 22.21 -3.05 6.59
CA LEU A 384 21.60 -4.35 6.85
C LEU A 384 22.64 -5.48 6.99
N ASP A 385 23.82 -5.17 7.52
CA ASP A 385 24.88 -6.15 7.76
C ASP A 385 24.77 -6.84 9.15
N GLY A 386 23.87 -6.35 10.01
CA GLY A 386 23.54 -6.90 11.31
C GLY A 386 24.28 -6.24 12.48
N ASP A 387 25.14 -5.26 12.21
CA ASP A 387 25.70 -4.37 13.22
C ASP A 387 25.16 -2.92 13.06
N TYR A 388 25.44 -2.04 14.02
CA TYR A 388 24.83 -0.71 14.03
C TYR A 388 25.84 0.33 13.59
N ASP A 389 25.41 1.21 12.70
CA ASP A 389 26.15 2.40 12.27
C ASP A 389 25.80 3.61 13.14
N ILE A 390 26.57 4.69 13.00
CA ILE A 390 26.27 5.96 13.67
C ILE A 390 26.04 7.06 12.65
N ILE A 391 24.91 7.75 12.78
CA ILE A 391 24.55 8.89 11.96
C ILE A 391 24.37 10.10 12.85
N GLY A 392 24.81 11.27 12.40
CA GLY A 392 24.61 12.49 13.16
C GLY A 392 24.88 13.75 12.34
N ASN A 393 24.78 14.91 12.98
CA ASN A 393 24.99 16.18 12.31
C ASN A 393 26.36 16.79 12.61
N ARG A 394 26.98 17.35 11.57
CA ARG A 394 28.04 18.36 11.68
C ARG A 394 27.52 19.68 11.13
N GLY A 395 27.13 20.59 12.02
CA GLY A 395 26.36 21.76 11.64
C GLY A 395 25.02 21.35 11.01
N LYS A 396 24.82 21.64 9.72
CA LYS A 396 23.60 21.28 8.96
C LYS A 396 23.81 20.14 7.96
N SER A 397 24.97 19.49 8.01
CA SER A 397 25.29 18.34 7.16
C SER A 397 25.15 17.07 7.98
N MET A 398 24.72 16.00 7.32
CA MET A 398 24.76 14.66 7.90
C MET A 398 26.17 14.10 7.78
N VAL A 399 26.61 13.41 8.83
CA VAL A 399 27.80 12.58 8.90
C VAL A 399 27.33 11.15 9.15
N TYR A 400 27.95 10.22 8.45
CA TYR A 400 27.74 8.79 8.58
C TYR A 400 29.05 8.15 9.04
N ILE A 401 28.96 7.28 10.03
CA ILE A 401 30.06 6.49 10.56
C ILE A 401 29.66 5.03 10.39
N GLU A 402 30.22 4.41 9.35
CA GLU A 402 30.08 3.00 9.06
C GLU A 402 30.81 2.17 10.11
N ASN A 403 30.18 1.12 10.65
CA ASN A 403 30.86 0.15 11.47
C ASN A 403 31.33 -1.08 10.66
N THR A 404 32.44 -0.95 9.93
CA THR A 404 32.96 -2.11 9.18
C THR A 404 33.66 -3.15 10.08
N PRO A 405 33.84 -4.39 9.60
CA PRO A 405 34.74 -5.36 10.24
C PRO A 405 36.20 -4.91 10.41
N SER A 406 36.62 -3.85 9.71
CA SER A 406 37.95 -3.22 9.84
C SER A 406 38.00 -2.04 10.81
N GLY A 407 36.87 -1.65 11.39
CA GLY A 407 36.69 -0.48 12.25
C GLY A 407 35.81 0.59 11.60
N LEU A 408 35.76 1.76 12.26
CA LEU A 408 34.86 2.83 11.86
C LEU A 408 35.34 3.59 10.62
N GLU A 409 34.48 3.74 9.60
CA GLU A 409 34.74 4.56 8.42
C GLU A 409 33.82 5.79 8.39
N THR A 410 34.40 6.98 8.31
CA THR A 410 33.63 8.24 8.31
C THR A 410 33.37 8.77 6.91
N GLU A 411 32.11 9.04 6.63
CA GLU A 411 31.65 9.72 5.42
C GLU A 411 30.79 10.95 5.77
N MET A 412 30.83 11.97 4.91
CA MET A 412 30.02 13.17 5.09
C MET A 412 29.11 13.35 3.88
N SER A 413 27.82 13.59 4.15
CA SER A 413 26.85 13.82 3.09
C SER A 413 27.26 15.05 2.26
N PRO A 414 27.21 14.96 0.92
CA PRO A 414 27.48 16.09 0.05
C PRO A 414 26.37 17.16 0.09
N THR A 415 25.25 16.87 0.76
CA THR A 415 24.09 17.77 0.86
C THR A 415 23.76 18.11 2.31
N PHE A 416 23.08 19.25 2.50
CA PHE A 416 22.58 19.63 3.83
C PHE A 416 21.36 18.79 4.17
N ILE A 417 21.43 18.10 5.31
CA ILE A 417 20.39 17.24 5.86
C ILE A 417 20.44 17.46 7.38
N ASP A 418 19.34 17.96 7.93
CA ASP A 418 19.17 18.20 9.37
C ASP A 418 18.47 16.97 9.98
N LEU A 419 19.00 16.48 11.10
CA LEU A 419 18.49 15.28 11.77
C LEU A 419 17.73 15.59 13.06
N ASP A 420 17.41 16.86 13.33
CA ASP A 420 16.53 17.21 14.45
C ASP A 420 15.17 16.49 14.30
N ARG A 421 14.89 15.54 15.19
CA ARG A 421 13.72 14.64 15.16
C ARG A 421 13.60 13.80 13.88
N ALA A 422 14.74 13.40 13.31
CA ALA A 422 14.73 12.42 12.24
C ALA A 422 14.49 11.00 12.77
N SER A 423 14.08 10.12 11.86
CA SER A 423 13.88 8.70 12.13
C SER A 423 14.47 7.86 11.01
N ILE A 424 14.89 6.64 11.34
CA ILE A 424 15.54 5.71 10.41
C ILE A 424 14.82 4.36 10.50
N PHE A 425 14.17 3.94 9.41
CA PHE A 425 13.52 2.65 9.26
C PHE A 425 13.05 2.48 7.80
N ASP A 426 12.72 1.27 7.36
CA ASP A 426 12.08 1.05 6.06
C ASP A 426 10.60 1.49 6.13
N TYR A 427 10.28 2.65 5.54
CA TYR A 427 8.95 3.27 5.67
C TYR A 427 7.95 2.81 4.60
N ASP A 428 8.41 2.22 3.50
CA ASP A 428 7.51 1.74 2.42
C ASP A 428 7.59 0.22 2.22
N ASN A 429 8.35 -0.46 3.08
CA ASN A 429 8.52 -1.91 3.12
C ASN A 429 9.13 -2.45 1.82
N ASN A 430 10.02 -1.69 1.18
CA ASN A 430 10.69 -2.08 -0.05
C ASN A 430 12.02 -2.85 0.18
N GLY A 431 12.43 -3.01 1.45
CA GLY A 431 13.67 -3.67 1.88
C GLY A 431 14.89 -2.76 1.92
N ILE A 432 14.71 -1.44 1.79
CA ILE A 432 15.77 -0.42 1.87
C ILE A 432 15.47 0.46 3.07
N ILE A 433 16.48 0.73 3.89
CA ILE A 433 16.34 1.65 5.02
C ILE A 433 16.19 3.09 4.51
N ASP A 434 15.29 3.84 5.15
CA ASP A 434 14.99 5.22 4.84
C ASP A 434 15.32 6.16 5.99
N LEU A 435 15.73 7.37 5.62
CA LEU A 435 15.87 8.51 6.51
C LEU A 435 14.67 9.45 6.34
N LEU A 436 13.91 9.61 7.42
CA LEU A 436 12.78 10.53 7.51
C LEU A 436 13.22 11.79 8.24
N SER A 437 13.44 12.88 7.51
CA SER A 437 13.81 14.18 8.08
C SER A 437 12.57 15.02 8.36
N HIS A 438 12.43 15.51 9.59
CA HIS A 438 11.28 16.32 10.01
C HIS A 438 11.33 17.75 9.44
N ASN A 439 10.25 18.17 8.80
CA ASN A 439 10.05 19.52 8.32
C ASN A 439 9.04 20.25 9.20
N THR A 440 9.50 21.29 9.90
CA THR A 440 8.65 22.11 10.76
C THR A 440 8.12 23.33 10.02
N ILE A 441 6.80 23.55 10.11
CA ILE A 441 6.11 24.78 9.68
C ILE A 441 5.46 25.39 10.93
N PRO A 442 5.30 26.73 11.02
CA PRO A 442 4.71 27.34 12.21
C PRO A 442 3.26 26.89 12.48
N ILE A 443 3.03 26.35 13.67
CA ILE A 443 1.72 25.94 14.22
C ILE A 443 0.71 27.11 14.18
N ASP A 444 -0.51 26.85 13.70
CA ASP A 444 -1.57 27.85 13.57
C ASP A 444 -2.84 27.55 14.41
N ASN A 445 -2.85 26.45 15.14
CA ASN A 445 -3.92 25.82 15.92
C ASN A 445 -5.10 25.33 15.05
N ASN A 446 -4.83 24.75 13.89
CA ASN A 446 -5.85 24.21 13.01
C ASN A 446 -5.51 22.79 12.50
N ASP A 447 -6.24 21.79 12.97
CA ASP A 447 -5.98 20.39 12.58
C ASP A 447 -6.33 20.04 11.12
N THR A 448 -6.84 21.01 10.34
CA THR A 448 -7.12 20.83 8.90
C THR A 448 -5.98 21.28 7.99
N THR A 449 -4.96 21.92 8.56
CA THR A 449 -3.75 22.34 7.85
C THR A 449 -2.59 21.41 8.19
N ILE A 450 -1.47 21.54 7.46
CA ILE A 450 -0.31 20.65 7.57
C ILE A 450 0.89 21.50 7.97
N GLU A 451 1.16 21.56 9.27
CA GLU A 451 2.25 22.33 9.88
C GLU A 451 3.49 21.47 10.20
N GLY A 452 3.46 20.17 9.91
CA GLY A 452 4.58 19.25 10.08
C GLY A 452 4.47 18.07 9.11
N ASN A 453 5.60 17.63 8.56
CA ASN A 453 5.70 16.42 7.73
C ASN A 453 7.13 15.87 7.75
N PHE A 454 7.34 14.73 7.10
CA PHE A 454 8.66 14.13 6.96
C PHE A 454 9.05 14.00 5.49
N SER A 455 10.24 14.51 5.13
CA SER A 455 10.87 14.22 3.85
C SER A 455 11.60 12.89 3.92
N VAL A 456 11.45 12.07 2.90
CA VAL A 456 12.05 10.73 2.81
C VAL A 456 13.29 10.74 1.93
N ARG A 457 14.31 10.00 2.34
CA ARG A 457 15.50 9.68 1.53
C ARG A 457 15.91 8.23 1.76
N HIS A 458 16.13 7.51 0.68
CA HIS A 458 16.57 6.12 0.73
C HIS A 458 18.08 6.04 0.85
N PHE A 459 18.59 5.10 1.63
CA PHE A 459 20.02 4.77 1.64
C PHE A 459 20.34 3.84 0.44
N TYR A 460 21.24 4.26 -0.45
CA TYR A 460 21.70 3.39 -1.55
C TYR A 460 22.81 2.42 -1.11
N ASN A 461 23.58 2.88 -0.14
CA ASN A 461 24.69 2.22 0.56
C ASN A 461 25.02 3.08 1.79
N ALA A 462 25.84 2.51 2.67
CA ALA A 462 26.46 3.12 3.84
C ALA A 462 26.57 4.67 3.81
N SER A 463 26.99 5.31 2.72
CA SER A 463 27.27 6.75 2.74
C SER A 463 26.40 7.68 1.89
N ASN A 464 25.48 7.16 1.07
CA ASN A 464 24.72 8.00 0.14
C ASN A 464 23.22 7.85 0.31
N THR A 465 22.59 8.94 0.75
CA THR A 465 21.15 9.12 0.66
C THR A 465 20.74 9.59 -0.71
N SER A 466 19.56 9.18 -1.17
CA SER A 466 18.92 9.74 -2.36
C SER A 466 18.66 11.24 -2.23
N SER A 467 18.33 11.86 -3.38
CA SER A 467 17.61 13.13 -3.34
C SER A 467 16.26 12.91 -2.65
N PRO A 468 15.69 13.92 -1.94
CA PRO A 468 14.40 13.75 -1.30
C PRO A 468 13.37 13.19 -2.27
N SER A 469 12.56 12.25 -1.80
CA SER A 469 11.41 11.76 -2.55
C SER A 469 10.52 12.94 -2.99
N GLN A 470 9.83 12.78 -4.12
CA GLN A 470 8.84 13.77 -4.56
C GLN A 470 7.65 13.84 -3.62
N HIS A 471 7.42 12.78 -2.84
CA HIS A 471 6.37 12.69 -1.84
C HIS A 471 6.94 12.88 -0.44
N VAL A 472 6.12 13.45 0.44
CA VAL A 472 6.41 13.60 1.87
C VAL A 472 5.41 12.79 2.66
N VAL A 473 5.83 12.29 3.82
CA VAL A 473 4.97 11.55 4.73
C VAL A 473 4.21 12.56 5.60
N ILE A 474 2.88 12.51 5.55
CA ILE A 474 1.99 13.41 6.28
C ILE A 474 1.03 12.57 7.14
N PRO A 475 1.42 12.22 8.38
CA PRO A 475 0.57 11.47 9.31
C PRO A 475 -0.60 12.31 9.86
N GLY A 476 -0.46 13.63 9.90
CA GLY A 476 -1.47 14.55 10.42
C GLY A 476 -0.93 15.98 10.54
N SER A 477 -1.71 16.88 11.15
CA SER A 477 -1.22 18.22 11.53
C SER A 477 -0.12 18.11 12.59
N ASP A 478 0.82 19.06 12.60
CA ASP A 478 1.95 19.15 13.54
C ASP A 478 2.54 17.77 13.91
N ALA A 479 2.99 17.01 12.90
CA ALA A 479 3.63 15.72 13.12
C ALA A 479 5.05 15.92 13.69
N ARG A 480 5.33 15.39 14.89
CA ARG A 480 6.52 15.76 15.70
C ARG A 480 7.58 14.66 15.85
N LYS A 481 7.17 13.40 15.83
CA LYS A 481 8.03 12.20 15.95
C LYS A 481 7.40 11.11 15.10
N ILE A 482 8.19 10.25 14.47
CA ILE A 482 7.71 9.08 13.72
C ILE A 482 8.60 7.87 13.99
N ALA A 483 8.05 6.66 13.97
CA ALA A 483 8.79 5.40 13.98
C ALA A 483 7.98 4.31 13.28
N GLY A 484 8.64 3.23 12.88
CA GLY A 484 8.01 2.00 12.39
C GLY A 484 7.87 0.97 13.52
N LEU A 485 6.71 0.33 13.66
CA LEU A 485 6.45 -0.78 14.59
C LEU A 485 5.65 -1.87 13.88
N ASP A 486 5.87 -3.13 14.21
CA ASP A 486 5.12 -4.26 13.63
C ASP A 486 4.01 -4.71 14.61
N PHE A 487 2.81 -4.16 14.46
CA PHE A 487 1.72 -4.44 15.41
C PHE A 487 1.00 -5.77 15.16
N ASN A 488 1.11 -6.33 13.96
CA ASN A 488 0.35 -7.50 13.53
C ASN A 488 1.25 -8.71 13.21
N ASN A 489 2.56 -8.57 13.43
CA ASN A 489 3.61 -9.57 13.21
C ASN A 489 3.62 -10.09 11.77
N ASP A 490 3.45 -9.18 10.80
CA ASP A 490 3.53 -9.49 9.38
C ASP A 490 4.87 -9.07 8.73
N SER A 491 5.81 -8.57 9.55
CA SER A 491 7.13 -8.05 9.16
C SER A 491 7.07 -6.78 8.32
N LEU A 492 5.93 -6.10 8.28
CA LEU A 492 5.76 -4.78 7.68
C LEU A 492 5.62 -3.76 8.82
N LEU A 493 6.24 -2.60 8.64
CA LEU A 493 6.23 -1.57 9.67
C LEU A 493 5.04 -0.62 9.48
N GLU A 494 4.27 -0.44 10.55
CA GLU A 494 3.30 0.64 10.69
C GLU A 494 3.97 1.92 11.18
N HIS A 495 3.58 3.05 10.59
CA HIS A 495 4.05 4.34 11.04
C HIS A 495 3.27 4.76 12.28
N VAL A 496 3.99 5.02 13.36
CA VAL A 496 3.46 5.67 14.55
C VAL A 496 4.00 7.09 14.60
N SER A 497 3.11 8.07 14.67
CA SER A 497 3.52 9.48 14.75
C SER A 497 2.74 10.27 15.79
N ILE A 498 3.46 11.11 16.53
CA ILE A 498 2.83 12.12 17.40
C ILE A 498 2.31 13.25 16.51
N VAL A 499 1.00 13.51 16.55
CA VAL A 499 0.33 14.49 15.69
C VAL A 499 -0.69 15.35 16.47
N GLY A 500 -1.24 16.35 15.80
CA GLY A 500 -2.36 17.16 16.26
C GLY A 500 -1.93 18.45 16.95
N GLU A 501 -2.72 19.51 16.75
CA GLU A 501 -2.57 20.82 17.35
C GLU A 501 -3.63 21.08 18.41
N THR A 502 -4.91 21.04 18.00
CA THR A 502 -6.04 21.21 18.93
C THR A 502 -6.55 19.87 19.43
N GLN A 503 -6.67 18.89 18.52
CA GLN A 503 -6.95 17.50 18.84
C GLN A 503 -5.64 16.72 18.75
N LYS A 504 -4.97 16.58 19.90
CA LYS A 504 -3.67 15.91 20.00
C LYS A 504 -3.80 14.41 20.20
N GLY A 505 -2.83 13.67 19.68
CA GLY A 505 -2.80 12.23 19.84
C GLY A 505 -1.72 11.56 19.01
N ILE A 506 -2.02 10.34 18.57
CA ILE A 506 -1.14 9.49 17.79
C ILE A 506 -1.82 9.15 16.46
N PHE A 507 -1.09 9.26 15.38
CA PHE A 507 -1.43 8.61 14.12
C PHE A 507 -0.76 7.23 14.08
N ILE A 508 -1.52 6.20 13.68
CA ILE A 508 -0.98 4.88 13.35
C ILE A 508 -1.43 4.51 11.93
N GLY A 509 -0.53 4.05 11.08
CA GLY A 509 -0.90 3.48 9.79
C GLY A 509 0.27 3.04 8.92
N GLY A 510 0.07 2.02 8.10
CA GLY A 510 1.07 1.53 7.15
C GLY A 510 1.04 2.35 5.85
N TRP A 511 2.21 2.72 5.34
CA TRP A 511 2.35 3.30 4.00
C TRP A 511 2.17 2.23 2.93
N GLN A 512 1.39 2.57 1.90
CA GLN A 512 1.04 1.62 0.85
C GLN A 512 1.58 2.05 -0.49
N GLU A 513 2.12 1.10 -1.24
CA GLU A 513 2.28 1.23 -2.67
C GLU A 513 1.36 0.21 -3.34
N ILE A 514 0.48 0.69 -4.21
CA ILE A 514 -0.46 -0.15 -4.96
C ILE A 514 -0.27 0.06 -6.45
N GLY A 515 -0.51 -0.98 -7.23
CA GLY A 515 -0.46 -0.91 -8.68
C GLY A 515 -1.30 -1.95 -9.39
N ILE A 516 -1.54 -1.68 -10.66
CA ILE A 516 -2.23 -2.57 -11.58
C ILE A 516 -1.39 -2.74 -12.82
N ASP A 517 -1.18 -4.00 -13.19
CA ASP A 517 -0.59 -4.45 -14.45
C ASP A 517 -1.72 -5.06 -15.30
N PHE A 518 -2.10 -4.36 -16.36
CA PHE A 518 -3.21 -4.75 -17.24
C PHE A 518 -2.79 -5.84 -18.23
N ASP A 519 -1.59 -5.76 -18.81
CA ASP A 519 -1.17 -6.65 -19.89
C ASP A 519 -0.43 -7.91 -19.41
N GLY A 520 0.10 -7.91 -18.19
CA GLY A 520 0.81 -9.01 -17.54
C GLY A 520 2.32 -8.99 -17.79
N ASP A 521 2.92 -7.85 -18.11
CA ASP A 521 4.37 -7.72 -18.33
C ASP A 521 5.19 -7.54 -17.04
N LEU A 522 4.52 -7.58 -15.88
CA LEU A 522 5.06 -7.39 -14.53
C LEU A 522 5.46 -5.93 -14.21
N ILE A 523 5.01 -4.98 -15.00
CA ILE A 523 5.17 -3.55 -14.76
C ILE A 523 3.79 -2.96 -14.48
N ASN A 524 3.66 -2.25 -13.36
CA ASN A 524 2.43 -1.54 -13.05
C ASN A 524 2.21 -0.41 -14.07
N ASP A 525 1.12 -0.48 -14.81
CA ASP A 525 0.66 0.56 -15.76
C ASP A 525 0.09 1.79 -15.03
N LEU A 526 -0.56 1.53 -13.89
CA LEU A 526 -1.10 2.53 -12.99
C LEU A 526 -0.69 2.19 -11.56
N SER A 527 -0.42 3.22 -10.77
CA SER A 527 -0.05 3.07 -9.38
C SER A 527 -0.49 4.27 -8.55
N ALA A 528 -0.55 4.06 -7.24
CA ALA A 528 -0.72 5.11 -6.25
C ALA A 528 0.06 4.72 -4.98
N SER A 529 0.45 5.71 -4.19
CA SER A 529 1.06 5.47 -2.90
C SER A 529 0.54 6.42 -1.82
N GLY A 530 0.56 5.96 -0.57
CA GLY A 530 0.11 6.71 0.59
C GLY A 530 -0.62 5.86 1.62
N TYR A 531 -1.14 6.51 2.65
CA TYR A 531 -1.97 5.86 3.67
C TYR A 531 -3.35 5.50 3.12
N ALA A 532 -3.86 4.33 3.48
CA ALA A 532 -5.14 3.83 3.00
C ALA A 532 -5.99 3.24 4.13
N SER A 533 -7.23 3.68 4.27
CA SER A 533 -8.21 3.04 5.16
C SER A 533 -9.64 3.19 4.64
N ASN A 534 -10.62 2.96 5.50
CA ASN A 534 -12.05 3.00 5.16
C ASN A 534 -12.74 4.35 5.46
N GLY A 535 -11.98 5.38 5.83
CA GLY A 535 -12.49 6.72 6.18
C GLY A 535 -12.97 6.89 7.62
N SER A 536 -13.11 5.81 8.40
CA SER A 536 -13.74 5.89 9.74
C SER A 536 -12.89 6.62 10.79
N HIS A 537 -11.58 6.73 10.58
CA HIS A 537 -10.62 7.34 11.51
C HIS A 537 -9.76 8.43 10.85
N GLY A 538 -10.32 9.12 9.84
CA GLY A 538 -9.70 10.27 9.20
C GLY A 538 -8.78 9.96 8.01
N VAL A 539 -8.61 8.69 7.65
CA VAL A 539 -7.86 8.27 6.45
C VAL A 539 -8.80 7.60 5.46
N ASP A 540 -8.93 8.20 4.29
CA ASP A 540 -9.75 7.70 3.20
C ASP A 540 -9.10 6.51 2.48
N LYS A 541 -9.84 5.96 1.52
CA LYS A 541 -9.33 4.93 0.61
C LYS A 541 -8.28 5.52 -0.32
N LEU A 542 -7.25 4.74 -0.64
CA LEU A 542 -6.28 5.12 -1.65
C LEU A 542 -6.90 4.94 -3.05
N VAL A 543 -6.73 5.91 -3.92
CA VAL A 543 -7.35 5.94 -5.26
C VAL A 543 -6.27 5.88 -6.32
N ILE A 544 -6.43 4.97 -7.28
CA ILE A 544 -5.61 4.98 -8.51
C ILE A 544 -6.37 5.76 -9.57
N GLU A 545 -5.72 6.80 -10.11
CA GLU A 545 -6.28 7.65 -11.17
C GLU A 545 -5.62 7.34 -12.52
N ASP A 546 -6.42 7.35 -13.59
CA ASP A 546 -5.92 7.30 -14.98
C ASP A 546 -6.32 8.57 -15.76
N PRO A 547 -5.73 9.74 -15.45
CA PRO A 547 -6.09 10.99 -16.11
C PRO A 547 -5.60 11.04 -17.58
N MET A 548 -4.68 10.16 -17.96
CA MET A 548 -4.03 10.15 -19.27
C MET A 548 -4.48 9.01 -20.19
N MET A 549 -5.43 8.17 -19.74
CA MET A 549 -5.91 6.98 -20.43
C MET A 549 -4.78 5.98 -20.76
N THR A 550 -3.83 5.80 -19.86
CA THR A 550 -2.69 4.88 -20.06
C THR A 550 -3.14 3.42 -20.10
N ALA A 551 -4.23 3.06 -19.42
CA ALA A 551 -4.76 1.69 -19.41
C ALA A 551 -5.34 1.23 -20.77
N LEU A 552 -5.58 2.16 -21.72
CA LEU A 552 -6.23 1.84 -22.99
C LEU A 552 -5.44 0.83 -23.85
N PHE A 553 -4.13 1.03 -24.00
CA PHE A 553 -3.31 0.15 -24.85
C PHE A 553 -3.07 -1.22 -24.22
N PRO A 554 -2.68 -1.31 -22.94
CA PRO A 554 -2.53 -2.59 -22.25
C PRO A 554 -3.81 -3.44 -22.28
N VAL A 555 -4.99 -2.85 -22.06
CA VAL A 555 -6.26 -3.59 -22.12
C VAL A 555 -6.58 -4.08 -23.54
N ARG A 556 -6.27 -3.30 -24.57
CA ARG A 556 -6.41 -3.75 -25.98
C ARG A 556 -5.53 -4.96 -26.26
N ASP A 557 -4.27 -4.88 -25.87
CA ASP A 557 -3.30 -5.95 -26.10
C ASP A 557 -3.70 -7.21 -25.34
N LYS A 558 -4.19 -7.06 -24.10
CA LYS A 558 -4.72 -8.15 -23.28
C LYS A 558 -5.88 -8.90 -23.96
N ILE A 559 -6.84 -8.16 -24.51
CA ILE A 559 -8.00 -8.77 -25.20
C ILE A 559 -7.59 -9.43 -26.51
N ALA A 560 -6.65 -8.85 -27.26
CA ALA A 560 -6.18 -9.41 -28.52
C ALA A 560 -5.51 -10.79 -28.34
N VAL A 561 -4.95 -11.07 -27.17
CA VAL A 561 -4.30 -12.36 -26.84
C VAL A 561 -5.15 -13.25 -25.92
N ALA A 562 -6.34 -12.81 -25.51
CA ALA A 562 -7.23 -13.59 -24.66
C ALA A 562 -7.67 -14.89 -25.37
N THR A 563 -7.84 -15.97 -24.60
CA THR A 563 -8.31 -17.24 -25.15
C THR A 563 -9.80 -17.12 -25.50
N PRO A 564 -10.19 -17.24 -26.79
CA PRO A 564 -11.58 -17.03 -27.20
C PRO A 564 -12.52 -18.10 -26.63
N GLN A 565 -13.64 -17.67 -26.05
CA GLN A 565 -14.77 -18.49 -25.65
C GLN A 565 -15.93 -18.25 -26.60
N LEU A 566 -16.37 -19.29 -27.31
CA LEU A 566 -17.49 -19.20 -28.24
C LEU A 566 -18.81 -19.28 -27.49
N ASP A 567 -19.71 -18.32 -27.70
CA ASP A 567 -21.07 -18.40 -27.18
C ASP A 567 -22.01 -19.18 -28.13
N GLY A 568 -23.27 -19.34 -27.73
CA GLY A 568 -24.28 -20.08 -28.50
C GLY A 568 -24.65 -19.43 -29.84
N TYR A 569 -24.30 -18.16 -30.05
CA TYR A 569 -24.56 -17.39 -31.27
C TYR A 569 -23.33 -17.28 -32.18
N GLY A 570 -22.24 -17.97 -31.84
CA GLY A 570 -21.00 -17.98 -32.61
C GLY A 570 -20.13 -16.74 -32.39
N LEU A 571 -20.39 -15.94 -31.35
CA LEU A 571 -19.55 -14.81 -30.98
C LEU A 571 -18.40 -15.29 -30.08
N GLU A 572 -17.19 -14.87 -30.42
CA GLU A 572 -15.99 -15.13 -29.63
C GLU A 572 -15.79 -14.04 -28.58
N TRP A 573 -15.71 -14.45 -27.33
CA TRP A 573 -15.49 -13.58 -26.18
C TRP A 573 -14.14 -13.86 -25.53
N GLY A 574 -13.37 -12.81 -25.25
CA GLY A 574 -12.18 -12.85 -24.42
C GLY A 574 -12.52 -12.43 -23.00
N GLU A 575 -12.08 -13.22 -22.02
CA GLU A 575 -12.09 -12.83 -20.61
C GLU A 575 -10.77 -12.11 -20.28
N ALA A 576 -10.85 -10.97 -19.61
CA ALA A 576 -9.69 -10.25 -19.09
C ALA A 576 -9.81 -10.00 -17.60
N SER A 577 -8.70 -10.22 -16.90
CA SER A 577 -8.41 -9.76 -15.54
C SER A 577 -7.05 -9.05 -15.55
N PHE A 578 -6.80 -8.28 -14.50
CA PHE A 578 -5.58 -7.52 -14.31
C PHE A 578 -4.79 -8.10 -13.14
N HIS A 579 -3.47 -8.02 -13.22
CA HIS A 579 -2.60 -8.33 -12.10
C HIS A 579 -2.61 -7.14 -11.16
N LEU A 580 -2.84 -7.42 -9.89
CA LEU A 580 -2.81 -6.44 -8.81
C LEU A 580 -1.47 -6.56 -8.10
N ASN A 581 -0.96 -5.43 -7.65
CA ASN A 581 0.23 -5.35 -6.84
C ASN A 581 -0.04 -4.46 -5.62
N SER A 582 0.42 -4.87 -4.45
CA SER A 582 0.41 -4.05 -3.24
C SER A 582 1.49 -4.51 -2.28
N THR A 583 2.07 -3.57 -1.54
CA THR A 583 3.00 -3.85 -0.44
C THR A 583 2.34 -4.60 0.72
N VAL A 584 1.02 -4.48 0.92
CA VAL A 584 0.30 -5.14 2.03
C VAL A 584 -0.98 -5.83 1.58
N PRO A 585 -1.54 -6.77 2.38
CA PRO A 585 -2.88 -7.31 2.17
C PRO A 585 -3.98 -6.24 2.25
N GLY A 586 -4.98 -6.35 1.38
CA GLY A 586 -6.03 -5.34 1.30
C GLY A 586 -7.10 -5.67 0.29
N GLU A 587 -8.03 -4.75 0.10
CA GLU A 587 -9.16 -4.90 -0.80
C GLU A 587 -9.14 -3.86 -1.91
N PHE A 588 -9.05 -4.33 -3.15
CA PHE A 588 -9.29 -3.52 -4.34
C PHE A 588 -10.77 -3.52 -4.69
N ASN A 589 -11.35 -2.34 -4.77
CA ASN A 589 -12.71 -2.07 -5.20
C ASN A 589 -12.68 -1.39 -6.57
N PHE A 590 -13.32 -2.04 -7.54
CA PHE A 590 -13.51 -1.53 -8.88
C PHE A 590 -14.95 -1.08 -9.03
N SER A 591 -15.16 0.15 -9.46
CA SER A 591 -16.50 0.66 -9.75
C SER A 591 -16.50 1.41 -11.07
N TYR A 592 -17.70 1.60 -11.62
CA TYR A 592 -17.88 2.38 -12.83
C TYR A 592 -17.09 1.81 -14.03
N LEU A 593 -17.06 0.48 -14.18
CA LEU A 593 -16.49 -0.16 -15.37
C LEU A 593 -17.22 0.36 -16.61
N ASN A 594 -16.49 0.96 -17.54
CA ASN A 594 -17.03 1.48 -18.79
C ASN A 594 -15.95 1.39 -19.87
N ILE A 595 -15.99 0.30 -20.63
CA ILE A 595 -15.11 0.10 -21.79
C ILE A 595 -15.92 0.29 -23.06
N GLY A 596 -15.62 1.36 -23.79
CA GLY A 596 -16.21 1.64 -25.10
C GLY A 596 -15.48 0.92 -26.21
N TYR A 597 -16.22 0.33 -27.15
CA TYR A 597 -15.63 -0.36 -28.29
C TYR A 597 -16.51 -0.31 -29.55
N SER A 598 -15.87 -0.37 -30.71
CA SER A 598 -16.52 -0.68 -31.99
C SER A 598 -16.46 -2.18 -32.24
N LEU A 599 -17.41 -2.72 -33.00
CA LEU A 599 -17.53 -4.16 -33.23
C LEU A 599 -18.08 -4.44 -34.62
N ASP A 600 -17.38 -5.30 -35.35
CA ASP A 600 -17.88 -5.95 -36.56
C ASP A 600 -18.02 -7.45 -36.27
N VAL A 601 -19.25 -7.98 -36.38
CA VAL A 601 -19.53 -9.40 -36.10
C VAL A 601 -20.29 -10.03 -37.26
N LEU A 602 -19.89 -11.24 -37.60
CA LEU A 602 -20.55 -12.04 -38.62
C LEU A 602 -21.53 -13.02 -37.98
N VAL A 603 -22.82 -12.81 -38.20
CA VAL A 603 -23.88 -13.66 -37.67
C VAL A 603 -24.21 -14.78 -38.65
N ARG A 604 -24.13 -16.03 -38.16
CA ARG A 604 -24.33 -17.27 -38.92
C ARG A 604 -25.00 -18.36 -38.09
N ASP A 605 -24.49 -18.54 -36.88
CA ASP A 605 -24.90 -19.59 -35.96
C ASP A 605 -26.15 -19.17 -35.20
N ASN A 606 -26.98 -20.16 -34.88
CA ASN A 606 -28.23 -19.95 -34.17
C ASN A 606 -28.43 -21.09 -33.16
N PRO A 607 -28.52 -20.80 -31.84
CA PRO A 607 -28.64 -21.80 -30.79
C PRO A 607 -30.03 -22.44 -30.69
N SER A 608 -31.03 -21.94 -31.45
CA SER A 608 -32.37 -22.55 -31.51
C SER A 608 -32.35 -23.92 -32.20
N ILE A 609 -33.46 -24.66 -32.12
CA ILE A 609 -33.61 -26.02 -32.70
C ILE A 609 -33.27 -26.08 -34.20
N SER A 610 -33.33 -24.95 -34.90
CA SER A 610 -32.97 -24.82 -36.32
C SER A 610 -31.46 -24.91 -36.58
N GLY A 611 -30.60 -24.64 -35.60
CA GLY A 611 -29.14 -24.82 -35.63
C GLY A 611 -28.33 -23.81 -36.45
N ASN A 612 -28.89 -23.20 -37.50
CA ASN A 612 -28.24 -22.11 -38.26
C ASN A 612 -29.28 -21.20 -38.93
N LEU A 613 -28.84 -20.03 -39.36
CA LEU A 613 -29.71 -19.03 -39.98
C LEU A 613 -30.39 -19.52 -41.28
N SER A 614 -29.70 -20.32 -42.09
CA SER A 614 -30.26 -20.87 -43.35
C SER A 614 -31.49 -21.72 -43.07
N ASN A 615 -31.44 -22.53 -42.01
CA ASN A 615 -32.52 -23.41 -41.61
C ASN A 615 -33.73 -22.62 -41.11
N VAL A 616 -33.53 -21.52 -40.39
CA VAL A 616 -34.63 -20.61 -39.99
C VAL A 616 -35.35 -20.06 -41.22
N ILE A 617 -34.61 -19.53 -42.18
CA ILE A 617 -35.19 -18.92 -43.37
C ILE A 617 -35.87 -19.97 -44.27
N ASN A 618 -35.27 -21.16 -44.40
CA ASN A 618 -35.82 -22.27 -45.18
C ASN A 618 -37.17 -22.79 -44.64
N GLN A 619 -37.58 -22.46 -43.40
CA GLN A 619 -38.92 -22.79 -42.92
C GLN A 619 -40.03 -22.00 -43.65
N HIS A 620 -39.68 -20.88 -44.27
CA HIS A 620 -40.61 -20.01 -44.99
C HIS A 620 -40.64 -20.27 -46.50
N THR A 621 -39.76 -21.13 -47.03
CA THR A 621 -39.74 -21.48 -48.46
C THR A 621 -40.79 -22.55 -48.78
N LYS A 622 -41.45 -22.41 -49.95
CA LYS A 622 -42.50 -23.31 -50.43
C LYS A 622 -42.35 -23.52 -51.92
N PRO A 623 -42.65 -24.72 -52.46
CA PRO A 623 -42.56 -25.01 -53.89
C PRO A 623 -43.70 -24.36 -54.70
N GLU A 624 -43.77 -23.02 -54.68
CA GLU A 624 -44.72 -22.19 -55.41
C GLU A 624 -44.03 -20.96 -56.03
N ALA A 625 -44.60 -20.43 -57.11
CA ALA A 625 -44.06 -19.26 -57.79
C ALA A 625 -44.34 -17.98 -56.99
N GLY A 626 -43.38 -17.06 -56.96
CA GLY A 626 -43.50 -15.74 -56.34
C GLY A 626 -42.41 -15.46 -55.31
N TYR A 627 -42.54 -14.31 -54.65
CA TYR A 627 -41.63 -13.87 -53.61
C TYR A 627 -42.35 -13.73 -52.26
N PHE A 628 -41.59 -13.77 -51.17
CA PHE A 628 -42.03 -13.38 -49.83
C PHE A 628 -41.06 -12.36 -49.26
N GLU A 629 -41.61 -11.45 -48.46
CA GLU A 629 -40.83 -10.48 -47.72
C GLU A 629 -40.56 -11.05 -46.32
N LEU A 630 -39.28 -11.23 -45.99
CA LEU A 630 -38.81 -11.67 -44.68
C LEU A 630 -38.43 -10.43 -43.87
N PRO A 631 -39.18 -10.05 -42.83
CA PRO A 631 -38.76 -8.99 -41.91
C PRO A 631 -37.54 -9.45 -41.11
N LEU A 632 -36.60 -8.51 -40.93
CA LEU A 632 -35.38 -8.67 -40.15
C LEU A 632 -35.42 -7.80 -38.90
#